data_AF-A0A924Z2W6-F1
#
_entry.id   AF-A0A924Z2W6-F1
#
_cell.length_a   1.000
_cell.length_b   1.000
_cell.length_c   1.000
_cell.angle_alpha   90.00
_cell.angle_beta   90.00
_cell.angle_gamma   90.00
#
_symmetry.space_group_name_H-M   'P 1'
#
loop_
_entity.id
_entity.type
_entity.pdbx_description
1 polymer ?
#
loop_
_entity_poly.entity_id
_entity_poly.type
_entity_poly.pdbx_seq_one_letter_code
_entity_poly.pdbx_strand_id
1 'polypeptide(L)'
;MMRSLRSFLIGILAFTAVSLWATPVYANAPAPPSYAWFNFEGRSSHTAVQGVQLAECRTLQCSQPILLMQSGICTDAACLKSPPILSAPHRFDCVGDRCLFVEPSYTQRSTGPYYKLLAQFGDRVRISEGVALQIKNSLSGYSARNLRVIVREADLAIVPDTTPMKPSRWEMFNKALLLTELSELAVAAVWLWRMKLDKQQLAKALVAIAFVNLLTFPVVWFFFPSLQPFQYSTSRVFGVIILGIASLFGTLLATRSIVTLKTLRNIFVGWLISLPIALGIGFFLAIAVGYGESLPPVNGIPSLITLPVSEVFAVVFEAWLIYRLNDAIPLREASLLSLTMNLISMILGLLLLPAIQLS
;
A
#
# COMPACT_ATOMS: atom_id res chain seq x y z
N MET A 1 19.19 10.55 -36.16
CA MET A 1 19.03 10.64 -34.69
C MET A 1 18.40 11.97 -34.24
N MET A 2 18.82 13.13 -34.76
CA MET A 2 18.25 14.45 -34.38
C MET A 2 16.76 14.67 -34.73
N ARG A 3 16.23 14.08 -35.81
CA ARG A 3 14.80 14.20 -36.19
C ARG A 3 13.86 13.55 -35.16
N SER A 4 14.24 12.39 -34.62
CA SER A 4 13.44 11.67 -33.62
C SER A 4 13.40 12.40 -32.26
N LEU A 5 14.52 13.00 -31.85
CA LEU A 5 14.57 13.81 -30.62
C LEU A 5 13.72 15.09 -30.75
N ARG A 6 13.71 15.72 -31.93
CA ARG A 6 12.86 16.89 -32.21
C ARG A 6 11.38 16.53 -32.15
N SER A 7 10.96 15.43 -32.75
CA SER A 7 9.57 14.96 -32.70
C SER A 7 9.13 14.62 -31.27
N PHE A 8 10.01 14.01 -30.47
CA PHE A 8 9.75 13.71 -29.07
C PHE A 8 9.61 14.98 -28.22
N LEU A 9 10.53 15.94 -28.37
CA LEU A 9 10.48 17.22 -27.67
C LEU A 9 9.26 18.05 -28.06
N ILE A 10 8.86 18.03 -29.35
CA ILE A 10 7.63 18.67 -29.82
C ILE A 10 6.40 17.99 -29.20
N GLY A 11 6.40 16.65 -29.09
CA GLY A 11 5.35 15.91 -28.40
C GLY A 11 5.22 16.28 -26.93
N ILE A 12 6.34 16.38 -26.20
CA ILE A 12 6.36 16.84 -24.81
C ILE A 12 5.88 18.29 -24.72
N LEU A 13 6.38 19.20 -25.55
CA LEU A 13 5.98 20.61 -25.55
C LEU A 13 4.49 20.78 -25.82
N ALA A 14 3.95 20.06 -26.80
CA ALA A 14 2.52 20.04 -27.10
C ALA A 14 1.72 19.48 -25.93
N PHE A 15 2.18 18.40 -25.30
CA PHE A 15 1.54 17.84 -24.11
C PHE A 15 1.55 18.83 -22.93
N THR A 16 2.68 19.47 -22.64
CA THR A 16 2.75 20.51 -21.60
C THR A 16 1.91 21.72 -21.93
N ALA A 17 1.85 22.15 -23.20
CA ALA A 17 1.02 23.27 -23.62
C ALA A 17 -0.47 22.96 -23.47
N VAL A 18 -0.92 21.76 -23.88
CA VAL A 18 -2.30 21.29 -23.66
C VAL A 18 -2.61 21.16 -22.17
N SER A 19 -1.64 20.71 -21.36
CA SER A 19 -1.80 20.60 -19.90
C SER A 19 -1.86 21.98 -19.20
N LEU A 20 -1.13 22.97 -19.72
CA LEU A 20 -1.17 24.37 -19.25
C LEU A 20 -2.44 25.11 -19.71
N TRP A 21 -3.05 24.64 -20.81
CA TRP A 21 -4.33 25.12 -21.35
C TRP A 21 -5.53 24.30 -20.89
N ALA A 22 -5.32 23.31 -20.00
CA ALA A 22 -6.41 22.69 -19.29
C ALA A 22 -7.08 23.79 -18.46
N THR A 23 -8.19 24.31 -18.97
CA THR A 23 -9.09 25.18 -18.20
C THR A 23 -9.40 24.48 -16.88
N PRO A 24 -9.69 25.22 -15.80
CA PRO A 24 -10.23 24.60 -14.61
C PRO A 24 -11.55 23.96 -15.02
N VAL A 25 -11.50 22.68 -15.38
CA VAL A 25 -12.67 21.82 -15.35
C VAL A 25 -13.08 21.93 -13.89
N TYR A 26 -14.18 22.65 -13.63
CA TYR A 26 -14.88 22.54 -12.38
C TYR A 26 -15.18 21.06 -12.23
N ALA A 27 -14.31 20.37 -11.49
CA ALA A 27 -14.47 18.96 -11.23
C ALA A 27 -15.81 18.87 -10.50
N ASN A 28 -16.82 18.35 -11.18
CA ASN A 28 -18.12 18.01 -10.60
C ASN A 28 -17.97 16.79 -9.69
N ALA A 29 -16.89 16.76 -8.89
CA ALA A 29 -16.68 15.75 -7.88
C ALA A 29 -17.72 16.03 -6.79
N PRO A 30 -18.57 15.05 -6.45
CA PRO A 30 -19.50 15.21 -5.35
C PRO A 30 -18.72 15.51 -4.06
N ALA A 31 -19.37 16.22 -3.13
CA ALA A 31 -18.78 16.46 -1.82
C ALA A 31 -18.34 15.13 -1.18
N PRO A 32 -17.19 15.09 -0.47
CA PRO A 32 -16.72 13.87 0.13
C PRO A 32 -17.78 13.32 1.10
N PRO A 33 -18.02 12.00 1.10
CA PRO A 33 -19.02 11.39 1.95
C PRO A 33 -18.63 11.51 3.42
N SER A 34 -19.60 11.34 4.31
CA SER A 34 -19.33 11.22 5.74
C SER A 34 -18.71 9.85 6.03
N TYR A 35 -17.62 9.78 6.79
CA TYR A 35 -16.94 8.51 7.07
C TYR A 35 -16.21 8.51 8.41
N ALA A 36 -15.98 7.30 8.93
CA ALA A 36 -15.15 7.07 10.10
C ALA A 36 -14.38 5.74 9.98
N TRP A 37 -13.10 5.79 10.30
CA TRP A 37 -12.22 4.65 10.51
C TRP A 37 -12.25 4.21 11.96
N PHE A 38 -12.37 2.91 12.17
CA PHE A 38 -12.24 2.27 13.46
C PHE A 38 -11.04 1.30 13.39
N ASN A 39 -9.94 1.63 14.06
CA ASN A 39 -8.71 0.86 14.06
C ASN A 39 -8.56 0.14 15.41
N PHE A 40 -8.59 -1.19 15.42
CA PHE A 40 -8.57 -2.02 16.62
C PHE A 40 -7.13 -2.22 17.14
N GLU A 41 -6.88 -1.85 18.40
CA GLU A 41 -5.57 -1.94 19.06
C GLU A 41 -5.60 -2.89 20.26
N GLY A 42 -4.42 -3.35 20.71
CA GLY A 42 -4.28 -4.15 21.94
C GLY A 42 -4.63 -5.64 21.79
N ARG A 43 -4.63 -6.17 20.56
CA ARG A 43 -5.01 -7.56 20.27
C ARG A 43 -3.86 -8.53 20.51
N SER A 44 -4.14 -9.66 21.14
CA SER A 44 -3.31 -10.87 21.03
C SER A 44 -3.68 -11.64 19.77
N SER A 45 -2.75 -12.45 19.24
CA SER A 45 -2.93 -13.27 18.03
C SER A 45 -4.18 -14.18 18.05
N HIS A 46 -4.74 -14.46 19.23
CA HIS A 46 -5.94 -15.29 19.41
C HIS A 46 -7.27 -14.53 19.35
N THR A 47 -7.27 -13.19 19.23
CA THR A 47 -8.48 -12.35 19.23
C THR A 47 -8.80 -11.82 17.83
N ALA A 48 -9.04 -12.73 16.87
CA ALA A 48 -9.53 -12.37 15.53
C ALA A 48 -10.94 -11.74 15.61
N VAL A 49 -11.15 -10.54 15.04
CA VAL A 49 -12.50 -9.95 14.88
C VAL A 49 -13.24 -10.74 13.81
N GLN A 50 -14.36 -11.37 14.18
CA GLN A 50 -15.20 -12.18 13.29
C GLN A 50 -16.39 -11.38 12.73
N GLY A 51 -16.87 -10.42 13.50
CA GLY A 51 -17.95 -9.53 13.09
C GLY A 51 -17.99 -8.27 13.95
N VAL A 52 -18.47 -7.18 13.36
CA VAL A 52 -18.59 -5.89 14.03
C VAL A 52 -19.95 -5.28 13.69
N GLN A 53 -20.64 -4.81 14.72
CA GLN A 53 -21.89 -4.07 14.64
C GLN A 53 -21.64 -2.64 15.09
N LEU A 54 -22.00 -1.68 14.24
CA LEU A 54 -22.09 -0.28 14.61
C LEU A 54 -23.54 0.01 14.98
N ALA A 55 -23.77 0.48 16.20
CA ALA A 55 -25.09 0.85 16.69
C ALA A 55 -25.17 2.36 16.97
N GLU A 56 -26.34 2.94 16.72
CA GLU A 56 -26.64 4.34 16.99
C GLU A 56 -27.60 4.43 18.20
N CYS A 57 -27.43 5.47 19.02
CA CYS A 57 -28.12 5.64 20.28
C CYS A 57 -28.64 7.08 20.45
N ARG A 58 -29.73 7.24 21.21
CA ARG A 58 -30.30 8.57 21.53
C ARG A 58 -29.59 9.26 22.70
N THR A 59 -29.02 8.48 23.61
CA THR A 59 -28.35 8.96 24.82
C THR A 59 -26.97 8.33 24.95
N LEU A 60 -26.10 8.95 25.76
CA LEU A 60 -24.75 8.47 26.03
C LEU A 60 -24.73 7.07 26.66
N GLN A 61 -25.71 6.76 27.51
CA GLN A 61 -25.81 5.45 28.18
C GLN A 61 -26.17 4.33 27.19
N CYS A 62 -26.74 4.67 26.04
CA CYS A 62 -27.11 3.73 24.98
C CYS A 62 -27.86 2.48 25.50
N SER A 63 -28.94 2.68 26.26
CA SER A 63 -29.77 1.60 26.81
C SER A 63 -30.58 0.85 25.75
N GLN A 64 -30.94 1.54 24.66
CA GLN A 64 -31.66 0.98 23.51
C GLN A 64 -30.84 1.21 22.23
N PRO A 65 -29.75 0.43 22.02
CA PRO A 65 -28.94 0.53 20.82
C PRO A 65 -29.73 0.08 19.59
N ILE A 66 -29.59 0.83 18.50
CA ILE A 66 -30.23 0.51 17.23
C ILE A 66 -29.14 0.11 16.24
N LEU A 67 -29.23 -1.09 15.67
CA LEU A 67 -28.23 -1.58 14.73
C LEU A 67 -28.22 -0.73 13.47
N LEU A 68 -27.11 -0.01 13.25
CA LEU A 68 -26.94 0.84 12.09
C LEU A 68 -26.45 0.03 10.89
N MET A 69 -25.31 -0.64 11.06
CA MET A 69 -24.67 -1.49 10.05
C MET A 69 -23.89 -2.62 10.72
N GLN A 70 -23.65 -3.70 9.97
CA GLN A 70 -22.86 -4.84 10.41
C GLN A 70 -21.88 -5.26 9.31
N SER A 71 -20.68 -5.64 9.72
CA SER A 71 -19.69 -6.34 8.90
C SER A 71 -19.39 -7.70 9.51
N GLY A 72 -19.31 -8.77 8.71
CA GLY A 72 -19.05 -10.12 9.19
C GLY A 72 -20.20 -10.74 9.99
N ILE A 73 -19.87 -11.75 10.81
CA ILE A 73 -20.85 -12.60 11.50
C ILE A 73 -20.91 -12.22 12.99
N CYS A 74 -22.09 -11.86 13.48
CA CYS A 74 -22.38 -11.61 14.90
C CYS A 74 -23.54 -12.51 15.38
N THR A 75 -23.21 -13.70 15.88
CA THR A 75 -24.18 -14.74 16.28
C THR A 75 -24.38 -14.85 17.77
N ASP A 76 -23.46 -14.33 18.59
CA ASP A 76 -23.54 -14.38 20.05
C ASP A 76 -24.84 -13.75 20.60
N ALA A 77 -25.24 -14.15 21.81
CA ALA A 77 -26.44 -13.64 22.47
C ALA A 77 -26.37 -12.12 22.74
N ALA A 78 -25.17 -11.58 22.94
CA ALA A 78 -24.96 -10.15 23.17
C ALA A 78 -25.05 -9.29 21.88
N CYS A 79 -25.03 -9.90 20.70
CA CYS A 79 -25.19 -9.20 19.42
C CYS A 79 -26.63 -8.70 19.23
N LEU A 80 -26.79 -7.56 18.57
CA LEU A 80 -28.09 -7.05 18.16
C LEU A 80 -28.67 -7.95 17.07
N LYS A 81 -29.92 -8.39 17.27
CA LYS A 81 -30.63 -9.31 16.36
C LYS A 81 -31.54 -8.60 15.36
N SER A 82 -31.83 -7.32 15.58
CA SER A 82 -32.57 -6.50 14.62
C SER A 82 -31.79 -6.36 13.31
N PRO A 83 -32.44 -6.32 12.14
CA PRO A 83 -31.74 -6.04 10.89
C PRO A 83 -31.12 -4.63 10.92
N PRO A 84 -29.99 -4.40 10.21
CA PRO A 84 -29.40 -3.08 10.09
C PRO A 84 -30.37 -2.08 9.44
N ILE A 85 -30.42 -0.86 9.96
CA ILE A 85 -31.26 0.21 9.39
C ILE A 85 -30.68 0.74 8.08
N LEU A 86 -29.35 0.76 7.94
CA LEU A 86 -28.69 1.17 6.70
C LEU A 86 -28.31 -0.04 5.86
N SER A 87 -28.47 0.13 4.55
CA SER A 87 -28.04 -0.78 3.50
C SER A 87 -27.29 0.01 2.42
N ALA A 88 -26.91 -0.66 1.32
CA ALA A 88 -26.30 0.02 0.18
C ALA A 88 -27.14 1.25 -0.25
N PRO A 89 -26.51 2.42 -0.52
CA PRO A 89 -25.09 2.63 -0.80
C PRO A 89 -24.21 2.92 0.43
N HIS A 90 -24.76 2.90 1.65
CA HIS A 90 -23.97 2.96 2.88
C HIS A 90 -23.15 1.68 3.03
N ARG A 91 -21.99 1.77 3.66
CA ARG A 91 -21.12 0.60 3.88
C ARG A 91 -20.45 0.65 5.24
N PHE A 92 -20.29 -0.52 5.83
CA PHE A 92 -19.48 -0.73 7.02
C PHE A 92 -18.63 -1.97 6.79
N ASP A 93 -17.42 -1.73 6.31
CA ASP A 93 -16.55 -2.79 5.81
C ASP A 93 -15.38 -2.99 6.76
N CYS A 94 -15.15 -4.22 7.20
CA CYS A 94 -14.08 -4.58 8.13
C CYS A 94 -13.13 -5.62 7.52
N VAL A 95 -11.82 -5.37 7.60
CA VAL A 95 -10.79 -6.37 7.31
C VAL A 95 -9.65 -6.24 8.32
N GLY A 96 -9.26 -7.37 8.91
CA GLY A 96 -8.17 -7.43 9.87
C GLY A 96 -8.49 -6.68 11.16
N ASP A 97 -7.82 -5.55 11.36
CA ASP A 97 -7.93 -4.65 12.50
C ASP A 97 -8.56 -3.30 12.14
N ARG A 98 -9.11 -3.15 10.93
CA ARG A 98 -9.65 -1.87 10.46
C ARG A 98 -11.06 -2.03 9.92
N CYS A 99 -11.93 -1.10 10.31
CA CYS A 99 -13.25 -0.95 9.74
C CYS A 99 -13.47 0.46 9.20
N LEU A 100 -14.15 0.57 8.07
CA LEU A 100 -14.54 1.84 7.45
C LEU A 100 -16.06 1.93 7.39
N PHE A 101 -16.63 2.89 8.11
CA PHE A 101 -18.01 3.32 7.93
C PHE A 101 -18.09 4.44 6.90
N VAL A 102 -19.02 4.35 5.95
CA VAL A 102 -19.28 5.40 4.96
C VAL A 102 -20.78 5.65 4.82
N GLU A 103 -21.14 6.92 4.89
CA GLU A 103 -22.47 7.45 4.66
C GLU A 103 -22.42 8.46 3.50
N PRO A 104 -22.73 8.02 2.25
CA PRO A 104 -22.57 8.85 1.05
C PRO A 104 -23.46 10.09 1.02
N SER A 105 -24.69 9.96 1.49
CA SER A 105 -25.65 11.03 1.65
C SER A 105 -26.02 11.19 3.11
N TYR A 106 -26.16 12.42 3.56
CA TYR A 106 -26.62 12.69 4.92
C TYR A 106 -28.04 12.17 5.08
N THR A 107 -28.23 11.19 5.96
CA THR A 107 -29.58 10.75 6.34
C THR A 107 -30.00 11.45 7.64
N GLN A 108 -31.13 12.15 7.58
CA GLN A 108 -31.76 12.73 8.77
C GLN A 108 -32.30 11.61 9.67
N ARG A 109 -31.46 11.10 10.57
CA ARG A 109 -31.85 10.15 11.61
C ARG A 109 -31.98 10.88 12.95
N SER A 110 -33.11 10.70 13.63
CA SER A 110 -33.38 11.23 14.99
C SER A 110 -32.61 10.48 16.09
N THR A 111 -31.89 9.44 15.72
CA THR A 111 -30.97 8.66 16.54
C THR A 111 -29.56 9.22 16.32
N GLY A 112 -28.81 9.51 17.38
CA GLY A 112 -27.53 10.21 17.33
C GLY A 112 -27.48 11.37 18.33
N PRO A 113 -26.29 11.91 18.67
CA PRO A 113 -24.97 11.67 18.06
C PRO A 113 -24.15 10.56 18.75
N TYR A 114 -24.79 9.70 19.55
CA TYR A 114 -24.11 8.67 20.32
C TYR A 114 -24.05 7.35 19.56
N TYR A 115 -22.91 6.68 19.61
CA TYR A 115 -22.65 5.43 18.92
C TYR A 115 -22.05 4.40 19.86
N LYS A 116 -22.30 3.12 19.57
CA LYS A 116 -21.74 1.97 20.27
C LYS A 116 -21.17 0.99 19.25
N LEU A 117 -20.03 0.39 19.58
CA LEU A 117 -19.43 -0.67 18.77
C LEU A 117 -19.57 -1.99 19.52
N LEU A 118 -20.07 -3.01 18.84
CA LEU A 118 -20.07 -4.38 19.33
C LEU A 118 -19.20 -5.19 18.39
N ALA A 119 -18.19 -5.88 18.91
CA ALA A 119 -17.31 -6.72 18.11
C ALA A 119 -17.33 -8.14 18.65
N GLN A 120 -17.65 -9.10 17.78
CA GLN A 120 -17.53 -10.52 18.04
C GLN A 120 -16.09 -10.96 17.78
N PHE A 121 -15.48 -11.53 18.81
CA PHE A 121 -14.22 -12.24 18.74
C PHE A 121 -14.47 -13.74 18.89
N GLY A 122 -13.43 -14.54 18.65
CA GLY A 122 -13.55 -16.01 18.78
C GLY A 122 -13.93 -16.51 20.19
N ASP A 123 -13.69 -15.70 21.22
CA ASP A 123 -13.97 -16.04 22.62
C ASP A 123 -15.29 -15.45 23.14
N ARG A 124 -15.58 -14.18 22.84
CA ARG A 124 -16.77 -13.46 23.30
C ARG A 124 -17.05 -12.22 22.46
N VAL A 125 -18.24 -11.65 22.64
CA VAL A 125 -18.52 -10.28 22.22
C VAL A 125 -18.00 -9.28 23.24
N ARG A 126 -17.33 -8.24 22.76
CA ARG A 126 -16.98 -7.06 23.54
C ARG A 126 -17.75 -5.87 23.01
N ILE A 127 -18.19 -5.02 23.93
CA ILE A 127 -19.11 -3.92 23.65
C ILE A 127 -18.47 -2.64 24.18
N SER A 128 -18.50 -1.57 23.41
CA SER A 128 -18.04 -0.27 23.88
C SER A 128 -19.06 0.42 24.78
N GLU A 129 -18.64 1.42 25.54
CA GLU A 129 -19.57 2.42 26.05
C GLU A 129 -20.15 3.25 24.91
N GLY A 130 -21.26 3.97 25.16
CA GLY A 130 -21.78 4.92 24.19
C GLY A 130 -20.87 6.14 24.10
N VAL A 131 -20.51 6.54 22.89
CA VAL A 131 -19.58 7.65 22.63
C VAL A 131 -20.21 8.63 21.65
N ALA A 132 -20.11 9.93 21.94
CA ALA A 132 -20.50 10.96 20.99
C ALA A 132 -19.47 11.04 19.85
N LEU A 133 -19.90 10.73 18.62
CA LEU A 133 -19.01 10.78 17.45
C LEU A 133 -19.56 11.75 16.41
N GLN A 134 -18.66 12.51 15.79
CA GLN A 134 -19.01 13.43 14.70
C GLN A 134 -18.96 12.77 13.33
N ILE A 135 -19.38 11.50 13.22
CA ILE A 135 -19.26 10.73 11.97
C ILE A 135 -20.11 11.29 10.82
N LYS A 136 -21.14 12.10 11.11
CA LYS A 136 -22.01 12.77 10.13
C LYS A 136 -21.41 14.07 9.55
N ASN A 137 -20.28 14.54 10.08
CA ASN A 137 -19.64 15.78 9.62
C ASN A 137 -18.50 15.47 8.64
N SER A 138 -18.76 15.67 7.34
CA SER A 138 -17.77 15.47 6.27
C SER A 138 -16.61 16.48 6.27
N LEU A 139 -16.65 17.52 7.10
CA LEU A 139 -15.60 18.52 7.30
C LEU A 139 -14.82 18.33 8.61
N SER A 140 -15.12 17.27 9.37
CA SER A 140 -14.43 16.97 10.65
C SER A 140 -12.93 16.73 10.45
N GLY A 141 -12.11 17.05 11.46
CA GLY A 141 -10.65 16.84 11.39
C GLY A 141 -10.23 15.37 11.45
N TYR A 142 -8.93 15.10 11.27
CA TYR A 142 -8.37 13.73 11.24
C TYR A 142 -8.78 12.88 12.46
N SER A 143 -8.63 13.40 13.67
CA SER A 143 -8.90 12.69 14.93
C SER A 143 -10.38 12.37 15.15
N ALA A 144 -11.28 13.11 14.51
CA ALA A 144 -12.71 12.83 14.54
C ALA A 144 -13.13 11.74 13.54
N ARG A 145 -12.33 11.52 12.48
CA ARG A 145 -12.56 10.48 11.47
C ARG A 145 -11.75 9.22 11.69
N ASN A 146 -10.65 9.28 12.43
CA ASN A 146 -9.81 8.14 12.75
C ASN A 146 -9.95 7.85 14.24
N LEU A 147 -10.59 6.74 14.55
CA LEU A 147 -10.88 6.32 15.91
C LEU A 147 -10.07 5.07 16.21
N ARG A 148 -9.41 5.07 17.37
CA ARG A 148 -8.76 3.89 17.92
C ARG A 148 -9.76 3.14 18.79
N VAL A 149 -9.89 1.85 18.55
CA VAL A 149 -10.74 0.92 19.29
C VAL A 149 -9.82 0.06 20.14
N ILE A 150 -9.63 0.45 21.40
CA ILE A 150 -8.80 -0.28 22.34
C ILE A 150 -9.58 -1.51 22.78
N VAL A 151 -9.09 -2.70 22.44
CA VAL A 151 -9.67 -3.98 22.85
C VAL A 151 -9.13 -4.32 24.24
N ARG A 152 -10.02 -4.36 25.23
CA ARG A 152 -9.71 -4.77 26.60
C ARG A 152 -10.24 -6.18 26.84
N GLU A 153 -9.95 -6.75 28.01
CA GLU A 153 -10.40 -8.11 28.32
C GLU A 153 -11.94 -8.24 28.29
N ALA A 154 -12.65 -7.25 28.84
CA ALA A 154 -14.10 -7.26 28.99
C ALA A 154 -14.86 -6.39 27.98
N ASP A 155 -14.28 -5.26 27.56
CA ASP A 155 -14.97 -4.19 26.84
C ASP A 155 -14.14 -3.64 25.67
N LEU A 156 -14.72 -2.66 24.96
CA LEU A 156 -14.05 -1.86 23.95
C LEU A 156 -14.03 -0.39 24.39
N ALA A 157 -12.93 0.32 24.16
CA ALA A 157 -12.92 1.77 24.31
C ALA A 157 -12.68 2.44 22.95
N ILE A 158 -13.56 3.35 22.56
CA ILE A 158 -13.41 4.15 21.34
C ILE A 158 -12.83 5.49 21.73
N VAL A 159 -11.65 5.81 21.22
CA VAL A 159 -10.96 7.08 21.47
C VAL A 159 -10.53 7.74 20.16
N PRO A 160 -10.54 9.08 20.06
CA PRO A 160 -9.96 9.78 18.93
C PRO A 160 -8.50 9.40 18.71
N ASP A 161 -8.10 9.27 17.45
CA ASP A 161 -6.68 9.11 17.10
C ASP A 161 -6.00 10.48 17.11
N THR A 162 -5.21 10.72 18.16
CA THR A 162 -4.39 11.92 18.32
C THR A 162 -2.92 11.63 18.03
N THR A 163 -2.59 10.44 17.53
CA THR A 163 -1.20 10.11 17.19
C THR A 163 -0.76 10.91 15.97
N PRO A 164 0.51 11.35 15.92
CA PRO A 164 1.04 11.99 14.73
C PRO A 164 0.87 11.09 13.51
N MET A 165 0.44 11.67 12.39
CA MET A 165 0.32 10.92 11.15
C MET A 165 1.69 10.33 10.79
N LYS A 166 1.73 9.01 10.60
CA LYS A 166 2.94 8.33 10.11
C LYS A 166 3.29 8.87 8.72
N PRO A 167 4.59 8.99 8.40
CA PRO A 167 5.00 9.48 7.09
C PRO A 167 4.45 8.58 5.99
N SER A 168 4.09 9.20 4.87
CA SER A 168 3.55 8.47 3.73
C SER A 168 4.60 7.52 3.14
N ARG A 169 4.16 6.49 2.41
CA ARG A 169 5.10 5.60 1.69
C ARG A 169 6.00 6.39 0.74
N TRP A 170 5.49 7.43 0.11
CA TRP A 170 6.27 8.29 -0.79
C TRP A 170 7.38 9.06 -0.06
N GLU A 171 7.11 9.56 1.14
CA GLU A 171 8.13 10.22 1.98
C GLU A 171 9.23 9.26 2.43
N MET A 172 8.86 8.01 2.70
CA MET A 172 9.82 6.98 3.13
C MET A 172 10.56 6.30 1.97
N PHE A 173 10.03 6.36 0.75
CA PHE A 173 10.53 5.60 -0.40
C PHE A 173 12.01 5.87 -0.68
N ASN A 174 12.43 7.13 -0.77
CA ASN A 174 13.82 7.47 -1.08
C ASN A 174 14.80 7.05 0.02
N LYS A 175 14.37 7.20 1.29
CA LYS A 175 15.17 6.79 2.45
C LYS A 175 15.35 5.27 2.49
N ALA A 176 14.27 4.54 2.26
CA ALA A 176 14.29 3.08 2.20
C ALA A 176 15.08 2.56 1.00
N LEU A 177 14.88 3.14 -0.19
CA LEU A 177 15.63 2.76 -1.39
C LEU A 177 17.13 2.93 -1.19
N LEU A 178 17.56 4.07 -0.63
CA LEU A 178 18.98 4.32 -0.37
C LEU A 178 19.56 3.30 0.62
N LEU A 179 18.83 3.00 1.71
CA LEU A 179 19.27 2.02 2.69
C LEU A 179 19.38 0.61 2.08
N THR A 180 18.35 0.20 1.34
CA THR A 180 18.34 -1.09 0.64
C THR A 180 19.49 -1.17 -0.35
N GLU A 181 19.64 -0.20 -1.25
CA GLU A 181 20.66 -0.21 -2.29
C GLU A 181 22.09 -0.26 -1.69
N LEU A 182 22.38 0.55 -0.68
CA LEU A 182 23.70 0.56 -0.04
C LEU A 182 23.99 -0.75 0.69
N SER A 183 23.01 -1.29 1.41
CA SER A 183 23.19 -2.53 2.18
C SER A 183 23.35 -3.74 1.27
N GLU A 184 22.55 -3.86 0.22
CA GLU A 184 22.59 -4.99 -0.71
C GLU A 184 23.86 -4.97 -1.56
N LEU A 185 24.28 -3.80 -2.05
CA LEU A 185 25.54 -3.68 -2.77
C LEU A 185 26.76 -3.96 -1.88
N ALA A 186 26.72 -3.61 -0.60
CA ALA A 186 27.78 -3.95 0.34
C ALA A 186 27.87 -5.48 0.55
N VAL A 187 26.73 -6.15 0.74
CA VAL A 187 26.65 -7.60 0.87
C VAL A 187 27.13 -8.29 -0.42
N ALA A 188 26.65 -7.83 -1.58
CA ALA A 188 27.08 -8.32 -2.88
C ALA A 188 28.58 -8.16 -3.10
N ALA A 189 29.14 -6.99 -2.79
CA ALA A 189 30.57 -6.73 -2.96
C ALA A 189 31.41 -7.72 -2.14
N VAL A 190 31.04 -7.96 -0.87
CA VAL A 190 31.72 -8.93 -0.01
C VAL A 190 31.58 -10.36 -0.54
N TRP A 191 30.37 -10.75 -0.97
CA TRP A 191 30.10 -12.09 -1.50
C TRP A 191 30.89 -12.38 -2.79
N LEU A 192 30.80 -11.46 -3.76
CA LEU A 192 31.46 -11.58 -5.06
C LEU A 192 32.98 -11.50 -4.95
N TRP A 193 33.49 -10.70 -4.00
CA TRP A 193 34.92 -10.68 -3.69
C TRP A 193 35.41 -12.03 -3.14
N ARG A 194 34.62 -12.69 -2.28
CA ARG A 194 34.93 -14.05 -1.79
C ARG A 194 34.91 -15.10 -2.90
N MET A 195 34.10 -14.91 -3.93
CA MET A 195 34.11 -15.74 -5.14
C MET A 195 35.36 -15.51 -6.02
N LYS A 196 36.25 -14.58 -5.65
CA LYS A 196 37.49 -14.24 -6.37
C LYS A 196 37.24 -13.83 -7.84
N LEU A 197 36.11 -13.17 -8.10
CA LEU A 197 35.85 -12.60 -9.41
C LEU A 197 36.91 -11.55 -9.77
N ASP A 198 37.24 -11.45 -11.06
CA ASP A 198 38.13 -10.40 -11.53
C ASP A 198 37.48 -9.00 -11.32
N LYS A 199 38.28 -7.93 -11.38
CA LYS A 199 37.78 -6.57 -11.13
C LYS A 199 36.69 -6.15 -12.13
N GLN A 200 36.74 -6.62 -13.37
CA GLN A 200 35.79 -6.23 -14.41
C GLN A 200 34.45 -6.98 -14.25
N GLN A 201 34.50 -8.26 -13.94
CA GLN A 201 33.38 -9.13 -13.59
C GLN A 201 32.69 -8.65 -12.33
N LEU A 202 33.45 -8.31 -11.29
CA LEU A 202 32.92 -7.75 -10.05
C LEU A 202 32.16 -6.44 -10.32
N ALA A 203 32.77 -5.50 -11.05
CA ALA A 203 32.13 -4.23 -11.37
C ALA A 203 30.86 -4.43 -12.22
N LYS A 204 30.91 -5.30 -13.23
CA LYS A 204 29.74 -5.64 -14.06
C LYS A 204 28.62 -6.25 -13.19
N ALA A 205 28.94 -7.18 -12.31
CA ALA A 205 27.98 -7.86 -11.46
C ALA A 205 27.33 -6.89 -10.47
N LEU A 206 28.09 -6.00 -9.83
CA LEU A 206 27.55 -4.98 -8.94
C LEU A 206 26.61 -4.01 -9.66
N VAL A 207 26.96 -3.56 -10.86
CA VAL A 207 26.07 -2.70 -11.67
C VAL A 207 24.81 -3.45 -12.10
N ALA A 208 24.92 -4.74 -12.42
CA ALA A 208 23.77 -5.56 -12.75
C ALA A 208 22.84 -5.72 -11.54
N ILE A 209 23.39 -6.02 -10.35
CA ILE A 209 22.64 -6.12 -9.09
C ILE A 209 21.95 -4.81 -8.76
N ALA A 210 22.68 -3.69 -8.79
CA ALA A 210 22.12 -2.36 -8.56
C ALA A 210 20.91 -2.09 -9.45
N PHE A 211 21.04 -2.40 -10.75
CA PHE A 211 19.94 -2.19 -11.68
C PHE A 211 18.76 -3.14 -11.45
N VAL A 212 19.04 -4.39 -11.12
CA VAL A 212 18.01 -5.39 -10.78
C VAL A 212 17.22 -4.93 -9.55
N ASN A 213 17.89 -4.49 -8.50
CA ASN A 213 17.28 -3.93 -7.29
C ASN A 213 16.41 -2.70 -7.59
N LEU A 214 16.90 -1.79 -8.45
CA LEU A 214 16.12 -0.64 -8.90
C LEU A 214 14.85 -1.02 -9.69
N LEU A 215 14.84 -2.18 -10.34
CA LEU A 215 13.66 -2.70 -11.05
C LEU A 215 12.68 -3.37 -10.08
N THR A 216 13.15 -4.14 -9.10
CA THR A 216 12.32 -4.93 -8.17
C THR A 216 11.80 -4.12 -6.99
N PHE A 217 12.58 -3.19 -6.47
CA PHE A 217 12.23 -2.42 -5.28
C PHE A 217 10.89 -1.66 -5.42
N PRO A 218 10.60 -0.93 -6.53
CA PRO A 218 9.31 -0.30 -6.71
C PRO A 218 8.13 -1.30 -6.76
N VAL A 219 8.36 -2.53 -7.23
CA VAL A 219 7.32 -3.57 -7.25
C VAL A 219 6.96 -3.97 -5.82
N VAL A 220 7.96 -4.21 -4.98
CA VAL A 220 7.76 -4.53 -3.55
C VAL A 220 7.09 -3.37 -2.81
N TRP A 221 7.46 -2.13 -3.10
CA TRP A 221 6.94 -0.95 -2.40
C TRP A 221 5.56 -0.46 -2.85
N PHE A 222 5.21 -0.67 -4.12
CA PHE A 222 3.98 -0.12 -4.70
C PHE A 222 3.02 -1.16 -5.25
N PHE A 223 3.50 -2.20 -5.96
CA PHE A 223 2.61 -3.20 -6.54
C PHE A 223 1.96 -4.07 -5.45
N PHE A 224 2.73 -4.84 -4.68
CA PHE A 224 2.16 -5.72 -3.66
C PHE A 224 1.31 -4.98 -2.63
N PRO A 225 1.74 -3.80 -2.13
CA PRO A 225 0.94 -3.07 -1.18
C PRO A 225 -0.33 -2.44 -1.79
N SER A 226 -0.39 -2.22 -3.11
CA SER A 226 -1.62 -1.78 -3.79
C SER A 226 -2.70 -2.86 -3.85
N LEU A 227 -2.32 -4.15 -3.73
CA LEU A 227 -3.26 -5.27 -3.71
C LEU A 227 -3.98 -5.42 -2.37
N GLN A 228 -3.51 -4.72 -1.33
CA GLN A 228 -4.08 -4.81 0.02
C GLN A 228 -5.51 -4.26 0.08
N PRO A 229 -6.30 -4.65 1.11
CA PRO A 229 -7.56 -4.02 1.44
C PRO A 229 -7.42 -2.51 1.60
N PHE A 230 -8.48 -1.76 1.34
CA PHE A 230 -8.53 -0.31 1.52
C PHE A 230 -7.48 0.46 0.71
N GLN A 231 -7.15 -0.05 -0.47
CA GLN A 231 -6.31 0.65 -1.46
C GLN A 231 -7.19 1.22 -2.56
N TYR A 232 -6.93 2.48 -2.92
CA TYR A 232 -7.59 3.13 -4.04
C TYR A 232 -7.32 2.40 -5.35
N SER A 233 -8.30 2.47 -6.26
CA SER A 233 -8.17 1.88 -7.59
C SER A 233 -7.01 2.51 -8.37
N THR A 234 -6.74 3.81 -8.13
CA THR A 234 -5.57 4.52 -8.66
C THR A 234 -4.24 3.87 -8.25
N SER A 235 -4.08 3.53 -6.97
CA SER A 235 -2.87 2.86 -6.46
C SER A 235 -2.66 1.50 -7.12
N ARG A 236 -3.74 0.76 -7.40
CA ARG A 236 -3.67 -0.53 -8.12
C ARG A 236 -3.20 -0.36 -9.55
N VAL A 237 -3.73 0.62 -10.26
CA VAL A 237 -3.30 0.95 -11.63
C VAL A 237 -1.81 1.27 -11.66
N PHE A 238 -1.33 2.15 -10.76
CA PHE A 238 0.09 2.46 -10.65
C PHE A 238 0.93 1.23 -10.31
N GLY A 239 0.48 0.40 -9.37
CA GLY A 239 1.14 -0.85 -9.03
C GLY A 239 1.31 -1.78 -10.23
N VAL A 240 0.24 -1.99 -11.01
CA VAL A 240 0.26 -2.86 -12.21
C VAL A 240 1.22 -2.32 -13.26
N ILE A 241 1.24 -1.00 -13.47
CA ILE A 241 2.18 -0.37 -14.41
C ILE A 241 3.63 -0.59 -13.97
N ILE A 242 3.92 -0.41 -12.67
CA ILE A 242 5.26 -0.64 -12.10
C ILE A 242 5.70 -2.09 -12.33
N LEU A 243 4.83 -3.08 -12.05
CA LEU A 243 5.12 -4.48 -12.33
C LEU A 243 5.35 -4.72 -13.83
N GLY A 244 4.54 -4.11 -14.70
CA GLY A 244 4.67 -4.21 -16.15
C GLY A 244 6.03 -3.70 -16.66
N ILE A 245 6.49 -2.55 -16.14
CA ILE A 245 7.82 -1.99 -16.46
C ILE A 245 8.91 -2.95 -16.00
N ALA A 246 8.88 -3.38 -14.73
CA ALA A 246 9.87 -4.31 -14.18
C ALA A 246 9.94 -5.62 -15.00
N SER A 247 8.78 -6.17 -15.37
CA SER A 247 8.69 -7.40 -16.16
C SER A 247 9.21 -7.22 -17.59
N LEU A 248 8.87 -6.10 -18.25
CA LEU A 248 9.36 -5.77 -19.59
C LEU A 248 10.89 -5.65 -19.59
N PHE A 249 11.45 -4.85 -18.69
CA PHE A 249 12.89 -4.63 -18.63
C PHE A 249 13.66 -5.87 -18.14
N GLY A 250 13.11 -6.63 -17.19
CA GLY A 250 13.64 -7.92 -16.77
C GLY A 250 13.68 -8.94 -17.92
N THR A 251 12.63 -9.01 -18.73
CA THR A 251 12.60 -9.90 -19.91
C THR A 251 13.58 -9.44 -20.99
N LEU A 252 13.67 -8.14 -21.26
CA LEU A 252 14.65 -7.57 -22.20
C LEU A 252 16.09 -7.86 -21.77
N LEU A 253 16.35 -7.89 -20.48
CA LEU A 253 17.63 -8.28 -19.90
C LEU A 253 17.90 -9.78 -20.08
N ALA A 254 16.94 -10.62 -19.70
CA ALA A 254 17.09 -12.08 -19.71
C ALA A 254 17.20 -12.70 -21.11
N THR A 255 16.66 -12.04 -22.14
CA THR A 255 16.70 -12.51 -23.54
C THR A 255 18.00 -12.18 -24.26
N ARG A 256 18.89 -11.38 -23.67
CA ARG A 256 20.20 -11.05 -24.26
C ARG A 256 21.20 -12.17 -24.00
N SER A 257 21.86 -12.63 -25.06
CA SER A 257 22.88 -13.68 -24.98
C SER A 257 24.19 -13.21 -24.35
N ILE A 258 24.56 -11.94 -24.55
CA ILE A 258 25.76 -11.34 -23.95
C ILE A 258 25.38 -9.99 -23.37
N VAL A 259 25.49 -9.88 -22.05
CA VAL A 259 25.25 -8.61 -21.34
C VAL A 259 26.59 -7.96 -21.02
N THR A 260 26.85 -6.82 -21.66
CA THR A 260 28.01 -5.96 -21.39
C THR A 260 27.60 -4.77 -20.54
N LEU A 261 28.56 -4.06 -19.95
CA LEU A 261 28.29 -2.81 -19.22
C LEU A 261 27.62 -1.76 -20.12
N LYS A 262 27.98 -1.72 -21.42
CA LYS A 262 27.34 -0.86 -22.41
C LYS A 262 25.88 -1.25 -22.64
N THR A 263 25.57 -2.55 -22.65
CA THR A 263 24.20 -3.07 -22.74
C THR A 263 23.38 -2.64 -21.53
N LEU A 264 23.89 -2.86 -20.31
CA LEU A 264 23.23 -2.45 -19.05
C LEU A 264 22.95 -0.95 -19.04
N ARG A 265 23.95 -0.12 -19.35
CA ARG A 265 23.80 1.33 -19.43
C ARG A 265 22.69 1.75 -20.41
N ASN A 266 22.65 1.15 -21.60
CA ASN A 266 21.65 1.52 -22.61
C ASN A 266 20.23 1.11 -22.16
N ILE A 267 20.09 -0.06 -21.53
CA ILE A 267 18.81 -0.51 -20.98
C ILE A 267 18.38 0.39 -19.81
N PHE A 268 19.30 0.74 -18.91
CA PHE A 268 19.05 1.67 -17.81
C PHE A 268 18.59 3.06 -18.31
N VAL A 269 19.25 3.62 -19.33
CA VAL A 269 18.82 4.88 -19.94
C VAL A 269 17.44 4.74 -20.57
N GLY A 270 17.17 3.62 -21.25
CA GLY A 270 15.83 3.32 -21.78
C GLY A 270 14.77 3.24 -20.69
N TRP A 271 15.10 2.60 -19.57
CA TRP A 271 14.24 2.51 -18.38
C TRP A 271 13.95 3.90 -17.81
N LEU A 272 14.99 4.71 -17.59
CA LEU A 272 14.86 6.06 -17.06
C LEU A 272 13.99 6.97 -17.95
N ILE A 273 14.11 6.84 -19.28
CA ILE A 273 13.26 7.56 -20.24
C ILE A 273 11.82 7.02 -20.25
N SER A 274 11.63 5.71 -20.03
CA SER A 274 10.30 5.10 -20.00
C SER A 274 9.49 5.47 -18.75
N LEU A 275 10.15 5.76 -17.63
CA LEU A 275 9.49 6.13 -16.36
C LEU A 275 8.53 7.32 -16.50
N PRO A 276 8.93 8.51 -17.00
CA PRO A 276 8.00 9.63 -17.14
C PRO A 276 6.84 9.34 -18.10
N ILE A 277 7.09 8.55 -19.15
CA ILE A 277 6.04 8.13 -20.09
C ILE A 277 5.02 7.24 -19.39
N ALA A 278 5.50 6.24 -18.64
CA ALA A 278 4.64 5.32 -17.92
C ALA A 278 3.89 5.99 -16.77
N LEU A 279 4.51 6.95 -16.07
CA LEU A 279 3.85 7.77 -15.06
C LEU A 279 2.77 8.67 -15.69
N GLY A 280 3.03 9.26 -16.85
CA GLY A 280 2.03 10.03 -17.59
C GLY A 280 0.83 9.18 -18.00
N ILE A 281 1.06 8.01 -18.60
CA ILE A 281 0.00 7.05 -18.94
C ILE A 281 -0.75 6.60 -17.68
N GLY A 282 -0.01 6.28 -16.61
CA GLY A 282 -0.58 5.87 -15.34
C GLY A 282 -1.44 6.93 -14.69
N PHE A 283 -1.07 8.20 -14.81
CA PHE A 283 -1.88 9.32 -14.34
C PHE A 283 -3.23 9.39 -15.07
N PHE A 284 -3.24 9.30 -16.41
CA PHE A 284 -4.50 9.31 -17.16
C PHE A 284 -5.38 8.09 -16.87
N LEU A 285 -4.76 6.89 -16.77
CA LEU A 285 -5.49 5.68 -16.39
C LEU A 285 -6.02 5.76 -14.95
N ALA A 286 -5.24 6.30 -14.03
CA ALA A 286 -5.67 6.53 -12.65
C ALA A 286 -6.85 7.49 -12.58
N ILE A 287 -6.86 8.57 -13.36
CA ILE A 287 -8.04 9.44 -13.48
C ILE A 287 -9.20 8.64 -14.06
N ALA A 288 -9.02 7.94 -15.18
CA ALA A 288 -10.11 7.21 -15.83
C ALA A 288 -10.77 6.15 -14.94
N VAL A 289 -9.99 5.46 -14.09
CA VAL A 289 -10.48 4.39 -13.21
C VAL A 289 -10.92 4.91 -11.84
N GLY A 290 -10.22 5.91 -11.30
CA GLY A 290 -10.44 6.43 -9.95
C GLY A 290 -11.34 7.67 -9.88
N TYR A 291 -11.80 8.21 -11.01
CA TYR A 291 -12.67 9.38 -11.00
C TYR A 291 -13.97 9.08 -10.24
N GLY A 292 -14.27 9.90 -9.23
CA GLY A 292 -15.43 9.71 -8.36
C GLY A 292 -15.20 8.76 -7.17
N GLU A 293 -14.06 8.08 -7.10
CA GLU A 293 -13.69 7.25 -5.94
C GLU A 293 -13.26 8.14 -4.77
N SER A 294 -14.18 8.42 -3.85
CA SER A 294 -13.85 9.24 -2.66
C SER A 294 -13.14 8.44 -1.56
N LEU A 295 -13.44 7.15 -1.44
CA LEU A 295 -12.94 6.29 -0.37
C LEU A 295 -12.65 4.87 -0.89
N PRO A 296 -11.58 4.23 -0.41
CA PRO A 296 -11.11 2.98 -0.99
C PRO A 296 -12.07 1.81 -0.66
N PRO A 297 -12.19 0.81 -1.55
CA PRO A 297 -12.97 -0.40 -1.30
C PRO A 297 -12.25 -1.33 -0.32
N VAL A 298 -13.04 -2.18 0.34
CA VAL A 298 -12.54 -3.21 1.26
C VAL A 298 -11.81 -4.36 0.57
N ASN A 299 -12.14 -4.63 -0.69
CA ASN A 299 -11.59 -5.76 -1.45
C ASN A 299 -10.07 -5.71 -1.50
N GLY A 300 -9.40 -6.84 -1.33
CA GLY A 300 -7.94 -6.92 -1.43
C GLY A 300 -7.38 -8.20 -0.83
N ILE A 301 -6.06 -8.35 -0.94
CA ILE A 301 -5.32 -9.49 -0.43
C ILE A 301 -4.66 -9.07 0.89
N PRO A 302 -4.92 -9.77 2.02
CA PRO A 302 -4.35 -9.41 3.32
C PRO A 302 -2.82 -9.23 3.32
N SER A 303 -2.32 -8.37 4.21
CA SER A 303 -0.88 -8.15 4.42
C SER A 303 -0.13 -9.44 4.74
N LEU A 304 -0.78 -10.36 5.48
CA LEU A 304 -0.24 -11.69 5.81
C LEU A 304 0.13 -12.52 4.57
N ILE A 305 -0.50 -12.27 3.42
CA ILE A 305 -0.19 -12.94 2.15
C ILE A 305 0.70 -12.06 1.28
N THR A 306 0.36 -10.78 1.13
CA THR A 306 1.09 -9.89 0.21
C THR A 306 2.54 -9.67 0.63
N LEU A 307 2.84 -9.60 1.93
CA LEU A 307 4.22 -9.43 2.43
C LEU A 307 5.10 -10.65 2.13
N PRO A 308 4.78 -11.89 2.55
CA PRO A 308 5.62 -13.04 2.20
C PRO A 308 5.76 -13.24 0.69
N VAL A 309 4.70 -13.01 -0.09
CA VAL A 309 4.75 -13.16 -1.55
C VAL A 309 5.66 -12.09 -2.17
N SER A 310 5.69 -10.86 -1.64
CA SER A 310 6.60 -9.83 -2.13
C SER A 310 8.06 -10.17 -1.89
N GLU A 311 8.39 -10.74 -0.72
CA GLU A 311 9.74 -11.20 -0.40
C GLU A 311 10.17 -12.37 -1.31
N VAL A 312 9.29 -13.36 -1.50
CA VAL A 312 9.57 -14.47 -2.42
C VAL A 312 9.76 -13.96 -3.85
N PHE A 313 8.93 -13.02 -4.29
CA PHE A 313 9.08 -12.39 -5.60
C PHE A 313 10.44 -11.72 -5.75
N ALA A 314 10.85 -10.86 -4.80
CA ALA A 314 12.14 -10.18 -4.85
C ALA A 314 13.28 -11.20 -4.92
N VAL A 315 13.35 -12.13 -3.98
CA VAL A 315 14.44 -13.12 -3.92
C VAL A 315 14.53 -13.94 -5.21
N VAL A 316 13.41 -14.46 -5.72
CA VAL A 316 13.38 -15.32 -6.91
C VAL A 316 13.69 -14.53 -8.18
N PHE A 317 13.07 -13.37 -8.37
CA PHE A 317 13.23 -12.57 -9.58
C PHE A 317 14.65 -12.00 -9.67
N GLU A 318 15.20 -11.52 -8.56
CA GLU A 318 16.57 -11.00 -8.51
C GLU A 318 17.58 -12.11 -8.72
N ALA A 319 17.44 -13.25 -8.05
CA ALA A 319 18.33 -14.41 -8.23
C ALA A 319 18.37 -14.85 -9.70
N TRP A 320 17.20 -14.93 -10.34
CA TRP A 320 17.08 -15.30 -11.74
C TRP A 320 17.79 -14.29 -12.65
N LEU A 321 17.57 -12.99 -12.47
CA LEU A 321 18.25 -11.97 -13.27
C LEU A 321 19.76 -11.93 -13.00
N ILE A 322 20.21 -12.01 -11.76
CA ILE A 322 21.64 -12.03 -11.40
C ILE A 322 22.34 -13.19 -12.11
N TYR A 323 21.74 -14.39 -12.06
CA TYR A 323 22.24 -15.57 -12.78
C TYR A 323 22.28 -15.33 -14.30
N ARG A 324 21.20 -14.81 -14.90
CA ARG A 324 21.13 -14.57 -16.35
C ARG A 324 22.10 -13.49 -16.84
N LEU A 325 22.45 -12.52 -16.01
CA LEU A 325 23.29 -11.38 -16.37
C LEU A 325 24.79 -11.64 -16.15
N ASN A 326 25.13 -12.66 -15.37
CA ASN A 326 26.51 -12.94 -14.95
C ASN A 326 26.89 -14.40 -15.17
N ASP A 327 27.64 -14.67 -16.23
CA ASP A 327 28.09 -16.02 -16.59
C ASP A 327 29.01 -16.67 -15.52
N ALA A 328 29.65 -15.85 -14.68
CA ALA A 328 30.55 -16.30 -13.62
C ALA A 328 29.82 -16.72 -12.33
N ILE A 329 28.53 -16.42 -12.20
CA ILE A 329 27.76 -16.68 -10.98
C ILE A 329 26.78 -17.82 -11.27
N PRO A 330 27.00 -19.05 -10.74
CA PRO A 330 26.06 -20.14 -10.94
C PRO A 330 24.75 -19.85 -10.19
N LEU A 331 23.64 -20.45 -10.65
CA LEU A 331 22.30 -20.19 -10.11
C LEU A 331 22.23 -20.34 -8.59
N ARG A 332 22.88 -21.36 -8.03
CA ARG A 332 22.92 -21.59 -6.58
C ARG A 332 23.50 -20.38 -5.82
N GLU A 333 24.61 -19.82 -6.32
CA GLU A 333 25.25 -18.66 -5.70
C GLU A 333 24.42 -17.40 -5.90
N ALA A 334 23.79 -17.23 -7.08
CA ALA A 334 22.87 -16.12 -7.33
C ALA A 334 21.66 -16.16 -6.38
N SER A 335 21.10 -17.35 -6.12
CA SER A 335 20.00 -17.54 -5.17
C SER A 335 20.40 -17.24 -3.73
N LEU A 336 21.55 -17.76 -3.28
CA LEU A 336 22.05 -17.49 -1.93
C LEU A 336 22.41 -16.01 -1.73
N LEU A 337 23.01 -15.40 -2.74
CA LEU A 337 23.31 -13.98 -2.73
C LEU A 337 22.03 -13.14 -2.62
N SER A 338 21.05 -13.37 -3.50
CA SER A 338 19.75 -12.69 -3.48
C SER A 338 19.04 -12.81 -2.13
N LEU A 339 18.98 -14.03 -1.57
CA LEU A 339 18.39 -14.28 -0.26
C LEU A 339 19.12 -13.50 0.84
N THR A 340 20.45 -13.49 0.82
CA THR A 340 21.26 -12.84 1.84
C THR A 340 21.14 -11.31 1.76
N MET A 341 21.11 -10.74 0.56
CA MET A 341 20.88 -9.31 0.33
C MET A 341 19.54 -8.87 0.91
N ASN A 342 18.45 -9.52 0.49
CA ASN A 342 17.09 -9.19 0.94
C ASN A 342 16.93 -9.39 2.46
N LEU A 343 17.49 -10.45 3.03
CA LEU A 343 17.43 -10.69 4.48
C LEU A 343 18.13 -9.58 5.27
N ILE A 344 19.33 -9.18 4.84
CA ILE A 344 20.10 -8.14 5.53
C ILE A 344 19.44 -6.77 5.36
N SER A 345 18.97 -6.43 4.16
CA SER A 345 18.29 -5.16 3.91
C SER A 345 16.96 -5.08 4.68
N MET A 346 16.21 -6.17 4.80
CA MET A 346 15.02 -6.26 5.64
C MET A 346 15.36 -6.03 7.12
N ILE A 347 16.38 -6.71 7.67
CA ILE A 347 16.79 -6.55 9.07
C ILE A 347 17.21 -5.09 9.34
N LEU A 348 18.02 -4.51 8.47
CA LEU A 348 18.44 -3.11 8.60
C LEU A 348 17.26 -2.15 8.46
N GLY A 349 16.33 -2.42 7.54
CA GLY A 349 15.10 -1.65 7.39
C GLY A 349 14.25 -1.65 8.67
N LEU A 350 14.08 -2.81 9.29
CA LEU A 350 13.34 -2.95 10.55
C LEU A 350 14.01 -2.23 11.73
N LEU A 351 15.35 -2.19 11.77
CA LEU A 351 16.09 -1.55 12.85
C LEU A 351 16.21 -0.02 12.67
N LEU A 352 16.44 0.45 11.44
CA LEU A 352 16.84 1.83 11.17
C LEU A 352 15.68 2.72 10.72
N LEU A 353 14.72 2.22 9.93
CA LEU A 353 13.63 3.05 9.42
C LEU A 353 12.73 3.61 10.53
N PRO A 354 12.37 2.87 11.60
CA PRO A 354 11.58 3.44 12.69
C PRO A 354 12.28 4.61 13.40
N ALA A 355 13.61 4.53 13.58
CA ALA A 355 14.38 5.62 14.17
C ALA A 355 14.37 6.87 13.27
N ILE A 356 14.44 6.68 11.95
CA ILE A 356 14.39 7.76 10.94
C ILE A 356 12.98 8.38 10.82
N GLN A 357 11.94 7.69 11.28
CA GLN A 357 10.56 8.21 11.32
C GLN A 357 10.28 9.12 12.53
N LEU A 358 11.10 9.02 13.58
CA LEU A 358 10.96 9.78 14.82
C LEU A 358 11.83 11.04 14.86
N SER A 359 12.77 11.17 13.92
CA SER A 359 13.63 12.33 13.69
C SER A 359 13.09 13.21 12.58
#